data_AF-A0A3C0A8M0-F1
#
_entry.id   AF-A0A3C0A8M0-F1
#
_cell.length_a   1.000
_cell.length_b   1.000
_cell.length_c   1.000
_cell.angle_alpha   90.00
_cell.angle_beta   90.00
_cell.angle_gamma   90.00
#
_symmetry.space_group_name_H-M   'P 1'
#
loop_
_entity.id
_entity.type
_entity.pdbx_description
1 polymer ?
#
loop_
_entity_poly.entity_id
_entity_poly.type
_entity_poly.pdbx_seq_one_letter_code
_entity_poly.pdbx_strand_id
1 'polypeptide(L)'
;IIAGGGLAISGLLMQTLFRNPLAGPFVLGLSSGASLGVAILILGAGAISGVFSSFLLGPWSLVIASALGSFIVLLALLAVTLKVKDTMAILIIGLMFGSLTGAVVAVLSYFSDAEQLQQFVFWSFGSLGNQTWQGIVIISL
;
A
#
# COMPACT_ATOMS: atom_id res chain seq x y z
N ILE A 1 9.44 15.63 7.56
CA ILE A 1 8.87 15.68 8.94
C ILE A 1 7.52 14.99 9.00
N ILE A 2 6.52 15.42 8.24
CA ILE A 2 5.15 14.84 8.26
C ILE A 2 5.16 13.32 8.04
N ALA A 3 5.80 12.84 6.96
CA ALA A 3 5.90 11.40 6.68
C ALA A 3 6.58 10.61 7.82
N GLY A 4 7.68 11.12 8.38
CA GLY A 4 8.39 10.46 9.49
C GLY A 4 7.57 10.45 10.79
N GLY A 5 6.88 11.56 11.11
CA GLY A 5 5.98 11.66 12.24
C GLY A 5 4.78 10.72 12.10
N GLY A 6 4.17 10.65 10.92
CA GLY A 6 3.07 9.73 10.62
C GLY A 6 3.47 8.26 10.75
N LEU A 7 4.65 7.88 10.25
CA LEU A 7 5.20 6.53 10.42
C LEU A 7 5.46 6.19 11.89
N ALA A 8 6.01 7.13 12.68
CA ALA A 8 6.25 6.93 14.10
C ALA A 8 4.94 6.73 14.89
N ILE A 9 3.92 7.56 14.63
CA ILE A 9 2.60 7.44 15.27
C ILE A 9 1.92 6.14 14.85
N SER A 10 1.95 5.78 13.56
CA SER A 10 1.39 4.52 13.06
C SER A 10 2.06 3.31 13.71
N GLY A 11 3.39 3.32 13.83
CA GLY A 11 4.14 2.28 14.53
C GLY A 11 3.73 2.15 16.00
N LEU A 12 3.66 3.27 16.73
CA LEU A 12 3.24 3.29 18.13
C LEU A 12 1.81 2.77 18.31
N LEU A 13 0.87 3.18 17.46
CA LEU A 13 -0.51 2.70 17.47
C LEU A 13 -0.58 1.19 17.22
N MET A 14 0.19 0.69 16.25
CA MET A 14 0.21 -0.73 15.93
C MET A 14 0.78 -1.57 17.08
N GLN A 15 1.90 -1.14 17.66
CA GLN A 15 2.51 -1.80 18.81
C GLN A 15 1.56 -1.83 20.01
N THR A 16 0.82 -0.74 20.24
CA THR A 16 -0.16 -0.63 21.34
C THR A 16 -1.38 -1.51 21.11
N LEU A 17 -1.92 -1.51 19.89
CA LEU A 17 -3.10 -2.30 19.51
C LEU A 17 -2.85 -3.81 19.66
N PHE A 18 -1.69 -4.28 19.19
CA PHE A 18 -1.34 -5.70 19.23
C PHE A 18 -0.57 -6.10 20.50
N ARG A 19 -0.26 -5.13 21.38
CA ARG A 19 0.58 -5.32 22.58
C ARG A 19 1.88 -6.07 22.25
N ASN A 20 2.44 -5.78 21.08
CA ASN A 20 3.59 -6.48 20.54
C ASN A 20 4.61 -5.46 20.02
N PRO A 21 5.81 -5.35 20.63
CA PRO A 21 6.82 -4.37 20.22
C PRO A 21 7.38 -4.63 18.81
N LEU A 22 7.19 -5.83 18.26
CA LEU A 22 7.58 -6.18 16.89
C LEU A 22 6.49 -5.88 15.85
N ALA A 23 5.29 -5.46 16.27
CA ALA A 23 4.19 -5.18 15.35
C ALA A 23 4.40 -3.82 14.67
N GLY A 24 4.77 -3.86 13.39
CA GLY A 24 4.81 -2.69 12.52
C GLY A 24 3.73 -2.75 11.44
N PRO A 25 3.34 -1.60 10.83
CA PRO A 25 2.38 -1.56 9.73
C PRO A 25 2.79 -2.40 8.52
N PHE A 26 4.08 -2.59 8.29
CA PHE A 26 4.61 -3.50 7.27
C PHE A 26 4.32 -4.97 7.56
N VAL A 27 4.37 -5.38 8.83
CA VAL A 27 4.24 -6.80 9.25
C VAL A 27 2.82 -7.30 9.05
N LEU A 28 1.83 -6.40 9.15
CA LEU A 28 0.42 -6.73 8.98
C LEU A 28 -0.08 -6.66 7.54
N GLY A 29 0.81 -6.42 6.57
CA GLY A 29 0.46 -6.39 5.15
C GLY A 29 -0.26 -5.13 4.68
N LEU A 30 -0.43 -4.10 5.52
CA LEU A 30 -1.05 -2.82 5.11
C LEU A 30 -0.23 -2.13 4.00
N SER A 31 1.10 -2.15 4.13
CA SER A 31 2.00 -1.61 3.09
C SER A 31 1.90 -2.42 1.79
N SER A 32 1.73 -3.74 1.90
CA SER A 32 1.53 -4.61 0.74
C SER A 32 0.18 -4.38 0.07
N GLY A 33 -0.86 -4.06 0.84
CA GLY A 33 -2.16 -3.59 0.34
C GLY A 33 -2.07 -2.26 -0.41
N ALA A 34 -1.35 -1.28 0.16
CA ALA A 34 -1.07 -0.01 -0.52
C ALA A 34 -0.33 -0.23 -1.84
N SER A 35 0.69 -1.10 -1.83
CA SER A 35 1.49 -1.45 -3.00
C SER A 35 0.67 -2.17 -4.07
N LEU A 36 -0.23 -3.07 -3.68
CA LEU A 36 -1.15 -3.74 -4.59
C LEU A 36 -2.14 -2.75 -5.21
N GLY A 37 -2.69 -1.81 -4.44
CA GLY A 37 -3.57 -0.76 -4.98
C GLY A 37 -2.87 0.08 -6.05
N VAL A 38 -1.61 0.46 -5.82
CA VAL A 38 -0.81 1.20 -6.80
C VAL A 38 -0.39 0.33 -7.98
N ALA A 39 -0.04 -0.94 -7.76
CA ALA A 39 0.27 -1.86 -8.83
C ALA A 39 -0.93 -2.06 -9.77
N ILE A 40 -2.13 -2.26 -9.24
CA ILE A 40 -3.36 -2.36 -10.05
C ILE A 40 -3.59 -1.07 -10.84
N LEU A 41 -3.32 0.09 -10.24
CA LEU A 41 -3.50 1.36 -10.93
C LEU A 41 -2.46 1.58 -12.05
N ILE A 42 -1.17 1.37 -11.78
CA ILE A 42 -0.08 1.64 -12.74
C ILE A 42 0.04 0.53 -13.78
N LEU A 43 0.12 -0.72 -13.32
CA LEU A 43 0.33 -1.89 -14.18
C LEU A 43 -0.97 -2.33 -14.86
N GLY A 44 -2.12 -2.14 -14.20
CA GLY A 44 -3.44 -2.41 -14.78
C GLY A 44 -3.96 -1.32 -15.71
N ALA A 45 -3.40 -0.11 -15.70
CA ALA A 45 -3.76 0.95 -16.64
C ALA A 45 -3.50 0.56 -18.11
N GLY A 46 -2.50 -0.30 -18.38
CA GLY A 46 -2.26 -0.85 -19.71
C GLY A 46 -3.42 -1.68 -20.26
N ALA A 47 -4.16 -2.37 -19.40
CA ALA A 47 -5.34 -3.15 -19.77
C ALA A 47 -6.60 -2.28 -19.95
N ILE A 48 -6.67 -1.13 -19.25
CA ILE A 48 -7.78 -0.16 -19.33
C ILE A 48 -7.41 0.91 -20.36
N SER A 49 -7.32 0.50 -21.62
CA SER A 49 -7.07 1.39 -22.76
C SER A 49 -8.24 2.36 -22.96
N GLY A 50 -8.06 3.65 -22.63
CA GLY A 50 -9.06 4.70 -22.89
C GLY A 50 -8.77 6.03 -22.19
N VAL A 51 -9.59 7.05 -22.49
CA VAL A 51 -9.57 8.46 -22.01
C VAL A 51 -9.42 8.62 -20.48
N PHE A 52 -9.64 7.54 -19.72
CA PHE A 52 -9.44 7.46 -18.27
C PHE A 52 -7.96 7.38 -17.84
N SER A 53 -7.02 6.96 -18.70
CA SER A 53 -5.61 6.76 -18.30
C SER A 53 -4.91 8.04 -17.86
N SER A 54 -5.22 9.19 -18.48
CA SER A 54 -4.63 10.49 -18.14
C SER A 54 -5.19 11.06 -16.83
N PHE A 55 -6.44 10.78 -16.50
CA PHE A 55 -7.06 11.19 -15.23
C PHE A 55 -6.66 10.26 -14.06
N LEU A 56 -6.37 8.99 -14.35
CA LEU A 56 -6.02 7.98 -13.36
C LEU A 56 -4.57 8.03 -12.88
N LEU A 57 -3.65 8.74 -13.54
CA LEU A 57 -2.23 8.83 -13.15
C LEU A 57 -1.87 10.12 -12.39
N GLY A 58 -2.85 10.85 -11.88
CA GLY A 58 -2.62 12.02 -11.05
C GLY A 58 -2.01 11.69 -9.67
N PRO A 59 -1.42 12.68 -8.97
CA PRO A 59 -0.93 12.51 -7.60
C PRO A 59 -2.04 12.03 -6.63
N TRP A 60 -3.26 12.52 -6.84
CA TRP A 60 -4.43 12.17 -6.02
C TRP A 60 -4.88 10.72 -6.22
N SER A 61 -4.89 10.22 -7.45
CA SER A 61 -5.34 8.85 -7.73
C SER A 61 -4.35 7.82 -7.18
N LEU A 62 -3.05 8.09 -7.18
CA LEU A 62 -2.04 7.26 -6.52
C LEU A 62 -2.26 7.20 -5.00
N VAL A 63 -2.55 8.35 -4.37
CA VAL A 63 -2.83 8.40 -2.93
C VAL A 63 -4.14 7.66 -2.61
N ILE A 64 -5.20 7.88 -3.38
CA ILE A 64 -6.49 7.19 -3.18
C ILE A 64 -6.36 5.69 -3.42
N ALA A 65 -5.64 5.25 -4.46
CA ALA A 65 -5.44 3.84 -4.75
C ALA A 65 -4.63 3.14 -3.65
N SER A 66 -3.55 3.77 -3.16
CA SER A 66 -2.77 3.22 -2.05
C SER A 66 -3.55 3.21 -0.73
N ALA A 67 -4.34 4.25 -0.44
CA ALA A 67 -5.21 4.31 0.71
C ALA A 67 -6.31 3.24 0.66
N LEU A 68 -7.01 3.09 -0.47
CA LEU A 68 -8.04 2.07 -0.66
C LEU A 68 -7.44 0.65 -0.57
N GLY A 69 -6.29 0.42 -1.20
CA GLY A 69 -5.60 -0.86 -1.13
C GLY A 69 -5.23 -1.25 0.30
N SER A 70 -4.65 -0.34 1.06
CA SER A 70 -4.33 -0.58 2.49
C SER A 70 -5.58 -0.73 3.35
N PHE A 71 -6.65 0.03 3.07
CA PHE A 71 -7.91 -0.03 3.80
C PHE A 71 -8.63 -1.37 3.59
N ILE A 72 -8.63 -1.91 2.36
CA ILE A 72 -9.18 -3.24 2.07
C ILE A 72 -8.43 -4.32 2.85
N VAL A 73 -7.10 -4.26 2.88
CA VAL A 73 -6.29 -5.21 3.66
C VAL A 73 -6.53 -5.06 5.16
N LEU A 74 -6.66 -3.82 5.66
CA LEU A 74 -7.03 -3.56 7.05
C LEU A 74 -8.39 -4.18 7.40
N LEU A 75 -9.42 -3.98 6.57
CA LEU A 75 -10.74 -4.56 6.79
C LEU A 75 -10.71 -6.09 6.78
N ALA A 76 -9.97 -6.69 5.83
CA ALA A 76 -9.79 -8.13 5.77
C ALA A 76 -9.10 -8.65 7.05
N LEU A 77 -8.06 -7.97 7.52
CA LEU A 77 -7.37 -8.30 8.77
C LEU A 77 -8.31 -8.19 9.97
N LEU A 78 -9.06 -7.09 10.10
CA LEU A 78 -10.01 -6.90 11.19
C LEU A 78 -11.08 -7.99 11.21
N ALA A 79 -11.64 -8.36 10.06
CA ALA A 79 -12.60 -9.45 9.96
C ALA A 79 -12.04 -10.79 10.45
N VAL A 80 -10.75 -11.04 10.22
CA VAL A 80 -10.03 -12.22 10.73
C VAL A 80 -9.82 -12.13 12.25
N THR A 81 -9.43 -10.97 12.78
CA THR A 81 -9.21 -10.78 14.22
C THR A 81 -10.48 -10.99 15.06
N LEU A 82 -11.67 -10.78 14.48
CA LEU A 82 -12.94 -11.07 15.14
C LEU A 82 -13.15 -12.58 15.36
N LYS A 83 -12.57 -13.43 14.51
CA LYS A 83 -12.65 -14.89 14.62
C LYS A 83 -11.47 -15.51 15.36
N VAL A 84 -10.28 -14.91 15.23
CA VAL A 84 -9.02 -15.45 15.75
C VAL A 84 -8.39 -14.45 16.72
N LYS A 85 -8.28 -14.82 18.00
CA LYS A 85 -7.70 -13.97 19.06
C LYS A 85 -6.21 -14.19 19.31
N ASP A 86 -5.60 -15.13 18.60
CA ASP A 86 -4.18 -15.43 18.73
C ASP A 86 -3.35 -14.42 17.91
N THR A 87 -2.55 -13.61 18.60
CA THR A 87 -1.66 -12.62 18.00
C THR A 87 -0.70 -13.23 17.00
N MET A 88 -0.18 -14.44 17.25
CA MET A 88 0.75 -15.09 16.31
C MET A 88 0.04 -15.50 15.01
N ALA A 89 -1.19 -16.00 15.11
CA ALA A 89 -1.99 -16.33 13.94
C ALA A 89 -2.29 -15.09 13.07
N ILE A 90 -2.58 -13.94 13.70
CA ILE A 90 -2.83 -12.68 12.98
C ILE A 90 -1.57 -12.21 12.22
N LEU A 91 -0.40 -12.35 12.83
CA LEU A 91 0.88 -12.02 12.18
C LEU A 91 1.15 -12.92 10.96
N ILE A 92 0.93 -14.23 11.10
CA ILE A 92 1.08 -15.18 9.99
C ILE A 92 0.12 -14.83 8.85
N ILE A 93 -1.12 -14.46 9.17
CA ILE A 93 -2.10 -14.05 8.16
C ILE A 93 -1.66 -12.76 7.45
N GLY A 94 -1.15 -11.78 8.18
CA GLY A 94 -0.55 -10.57 7.60
C GLY A 94 0.59 -10.90 6.63
N LEU A 95 1.48 -11.83 7.01
CA LEU A 95 2.55 -12.33 6.15
C LEU A 95 2.00 -13.01 4.87
N MET A 96 0.95 -13.83 5.01
CA MET A 96 0.29 -14.50 3.88
C MET A 96 -0.37 -13.49 2.92
N PHE A 97 -0.98 -12.42 3.43
CA PHE A 97 -1.46 -11.32 2.59
C PHE A 97 -0.30 -10.65 1.84
N GLY A 98 0.83 -10.43 2.52
CA GLY A 98 2.03 -9.90 1.91
C GLY A 98 2.52 -10.76 0.73
N SER A 99 2.63 -12.08 0.92
CA SER A 99 3.06 -12.97 -0.17
C SER A 99 2.03 -13.05 -1.31
N LEU A 100 0.73 -13.05 -0.99
CA LEU A 100 -0.34 -13.03 -1.98
C LEU A 100 -0.31 -11.74 -2.82
N THR A 101 -0.18 -10.58 -2.18
CA THR A 101 -0.04 -9.31 -2.90
C THR A 101 1.23 -9.29 -3.77
N GLY A 102 2.36 -9.80 -3.29
CA GLY A 102 3.58 -9.93 -4.07
C GLY A 102 3.40 -10.82 -5.31
N ALA A 103 2.69 -11.95 -5.18
CA ALA A 103 2.37 -12.82 -6.31
C ALA A 103 1.48 -12.13 -7.34
N VAL A 104 0.46 -11.38 -6.91
CA VAL A 104 -0.40 -10.60 -7.81
C VAL A 104 0.40 -9.53 -8.54
N VAL A 105 1.27 -8.80 -7.83
CA VAL A 105 2.15 -7.79 -8.43
C VAL A 105 3.09 -8.42 -9.45
N ALA A 106 3.64 -9.61 -9.18
CA ALA A 106 4.50 -10.33 -10.11
C ALA A 106 3.75 -10.75 -11.39
N VAL A 107 2.51 -11.23 -11.27
CA VAL A 107 1.66 -11.54 -12.43
C VAL A 107 1.35 -10.29 -13.24
N LEU A 108 0.97 -9.18 -12.59
CA LEU A 108 0.72 -7.91 -13.29
C LEU A 108 1.99 -7.42 -14.01
N SER A 109 3.13 -7.50 -13.34
CA SER A 109 4.44 -7.11 -13.87
C SER A 109 4.81 -7.89 -15.13
N TYR A 110 4.42 -9.16 -15.23
CA TYR A 110 4.68 -9.98 -16.41
C TYR A 110 3.93 -9.48 -17.65
N PHE A 111 2.75 -8.89 -17.48
CA PHE A 111 1.92 -8.38 -18.57
C PHE A 111 2.11 -6.89 -18.88
N SER A 112 2.93 -6.17 -18.11
CA SER A 112 3.11 -4.73 -18.23
C SER A 112 4.34 -4.34 -19.05
N ASP A 113 4.27 -3.16 -19.66
CA ASP A 113 5.38 -2.57 -20.39
C ASP A 113 6.51 -2.10 -19.46
N ALA A 114 7.73 -1.99 -20.01
CA ALA A 114 8.92 -1.56 -19.27
C ALA A 114 8.75 -0.18 -18.60
N GLU A 115 8.00 0.74 -19.22
CA GLU A 115 7.73 2.07 -18.66
C GLU A 115 6.87 2.01 -17.39
N GLN A 116 5.81 1.20 -17.39
CA GLN A 116 4.91 1.04 -16.23
C GLN A 116 5.63 0.34 -15.08
N LEU A 117 6.42 -0.67 -15.41
CA LEU A 117 7.29 -1.37 -14.46
C LEU A 117 8.28 -0.41 -13.79
N GLN A 118 8.97 0.41 -14.58
CA GLN A 118 9.90 1.40 -14.06
C GLN A 118 9.19 2.40 -13.14
N GLN A 119 8.02 2.91 -13.53
CA GLN A 119 7.22 3.82 -12.70
C GLN A 119 6.83 3.18 -11.35
N PHE A 120 6.34 1.94 -11.37
CA PHE A 120 5.97 1.21 -10.16
C PHE A 120 7.18 0.98 -9.24
N VAL A 121 8.33 0.59 -9.79
CA VAL A 121 9.56 0.36 -9.02
C VAL A 121 10.05 1.66 -8.37
N PHE A 122 10.06 2.78 -9.11
CA PHE A 122 10.42 4.08 -8.54
C PHE A 122 9.46 4.53 -7.43
N TRP A 123 8.16 4.28 -7.58
CA TRP A 123 7.19 4.54 -6.53
C TRP A 123 7.42 3.66 -5.30
N SER A 124 7.69 2.36 -5.50
CA SER A 124 7.90 1.39 -4.43
C SER A 124 9.14 1.66 -3.58
N PHE A 125 10.20 2.26 -4.15
CA PHE A 125 11.35 2.67 -3.36
C PHE A 125 11.05 3.86 -2.44
N GLY A 126 10.04 4.66 -2.76
CA GLY A 126 9.74 5.91 -2.08
C GLY A 126 10.75 7.02 -2.43
N SER A 127 10.25 8.23 -2.68
CA SER A 127 11.10 9.39 -2.92
C SER A 127 10.50 10.67 -2.35
N LEU A 128 11.36 11.47 -1.73
CA LEU A 128 11.04 12.82 -1.24
C LEU A 128 11.53 13.92 -2.19
N GLY A 129 12.25 13.55 -3.27
CA GLY A 129 13.00 14.50 -4.11
C GLY A 129 12.15 15.32 -5.08
N ASN A 130 10.93 14.88 -5.42
CA ASN A 130 10.07 15.55 -6.42
C ASN A 130 8.71 15.97 -5.85
N GLN A 131 8.70 16.51 -4.62
CA GLN A 131 7.46 16.90 -3.94
C GLN A 131 7.07 18.35 -4.27
N THR A 132 5.89 18.52 -4.85
CA THR A 132 5.29 19.83 -5.08
C THR A 132 4.57 20.33 -3.82
N TRP A 133 4.33 21.64 -3.72
CA TRP A 133 3.52 22.22 -2.64
C TRP A 133 2.12 21.58 -2.54
N GLN A 134 1.54 21.19 -3.67
CA GLN A 134 0.29 20.43 -3.72
C GLN A 134 0.44 19.04 -3.07
N GLY A 135 1.52 18.33 -3.35
CA GLY A 135 1.83 17.04 -2.70
C GLY A 135 1.97 17.15 -1.19
N ILE A 136 2.57 18.24 -0.70
CA ILE A 136 2.70 18.51 0.75
C ILE A 136 1.33 18.72 1.38
N VAL A 137 0.43 19.47 0.74
CA VAL A 137 -0.95 19.67 1.23
C VAL A 137 -1.70 18.35 1.30
N ILE A 138 -1.57 17.49 0.29
CA ILE A 138 -2.21 16.16 0.26
C ILE A 138 -1.73 15.30 1.42
N ILE A 139 -0.42 15.31 1.74
CA ILE A 139 0.15 14.52 2.84
C ILE A 139 -0.20 15.11 4.22
N SER A 140 -0.53 16.41 4.28
CA SER A 140 -0.92 17.08 5.53
C SER A 140 -2.38 16.85 5.95
N LEU A 141 -3.22 16.39 5.02
CA LEU A 141 -4.61 15.97 5.24
C LEU A 141 -4.67 14.54 5.82
#